data_AF-A0A7W1BK73-F1
#
_entry.id   AF-A0A7W1BK73-F1
#
_cell.length_a   1.000
_cell.length_b   1.000
_cell.length_c   1.000
_cell.angle_alpha   90.00
_cell.angle_beta   90.00
_cell.angle_gamma   90.00
#
_symmetry.space_group_name_H-M   'P 1'
#
loop_
_entity.id
_entity.type
_entity.pdbx_description
1 polymer ?
#
loop_
_entity_poly.entity_id
_entity_poly.type
_entity_poly.pdbx_seq_one_letter_code
_entity_poly.pdbx_strand_id
1 'polypeptide(L)'
;MRLSPYDAILEPLEASSWPAIRDEAEQRGIDTRRRDRFVLLGNAGAALKEMIPDDAPPEAVEQYADLLYHGYQFWIFGKHTFELDTSTTDRITAPFYEFGDWLFTAPPSAYLQFPNQRIWARVAADAPYEPADGCFVIADGTEPAPDAGMHLRAQLVLGLRADRAGVSLVSYRTDFDPEKVASLAQRPWREDAEPFSNSIPGGHKKGFRTIATTSELEALVIRALKEIDEGEAV
;
A
#
# COMPACT_ATOMS: atom_id res chain seq x y z
N MET A 1 5.28 18.94 5.85
CA MET A 1 4.84 17.75 5.11
C MET A 1 6.06 16.92 4.80
N ARG A 2 6.06 15.62 5.13
CA ARG A 2 7.17 14.71 4.84
C ARG A 2 7.13 14.32 3.36
N LEU A 3 8.29 14.20 2.71
CA LEU A 3 8.37 13.68 1.34
C LEU A 3 7.66 12.32 1.27
N SER A 4 6.66 12.19 0.40
CA SER A 4 6.00 10.92 0.14
C SER A 4 6.64 10.22 -1.08
N PRO A 5 6.42 8.91 -1.24
CA PRO A 5 6.81 8.21 -2.47
C PRO A 5 6.10 8.77 -3.71
N TYR A 6 4.91 9.35 -3.53
CA TYR A 6 4.20 10.00 -4.62
C TYR A 6 4.99 11.21 -5.12
N ASP A 7 5.36 12.13 -4.22
CA ASP A 7 6.13 13.33 -4.56
C ASP A 7 7.48 12.97 -5.20
N ALA A 8 8.13 11.92 -4.69
CA ALA A 8 9.46 11.53 -5.15
C ALA A 8 9.48 10.83 -6.52
N ILE A 9 8.44 10.08 -6.87
CA ILE A 9 8.47 9.14 -8.02
C ILE A 9 7.35 9.41 -9.02
N LEU A 10 6.16 9.76 -8.54
CA LEU A 10 4.91 9.74 -9.31
C LEU A 10 4.39 11.14 -9.65
N GLU A 11 4.73 12.17 -8.88
CA GLU A 11 4.36 13.57 -9.16
C GLU A 11 4.82 14.04 -10.55
N PRO A 12 6.02 13.69 -11.06
CA PRO A 12 6.43 14.08 -12.41
C PRO A 12 5.47 13.64 -13.52
N LEU A 13 4.71 12.57 -13.29
CA LEU A 13 3.75 12.01 -14.24
C LEU A 13 2.44 12.82 -14.31
N GLU A 14 2.16 13.70 -13.34
CA GLU A 14 0.93 14.52 -13.32
C GLU A 14 0.82 15.48 -14.50
N ALA A 15 1.95 16.00 -14.96
CA ALA A 15 1.96 17.04 -15.98
C ALA A 15 1.52 16.54 -17.37
N SER A 16 1.77 15.27 -17.68
CA SER A 16 1.55 14.73 -19.03
C SER A 16 1.03 13.29 -19.04
N SER A 17 1.61 12.41 -18.24
CA SER A 17 1.38 10.97 -18.34
C SER A 17 0.03 10.57 -17.75
N TRP A 18 -0.38 11.09 -16.59
CA TRP A 18 -1.70 10.78 -16.03
C TRP A 18 -2.85 11.28 -16.89
N PRO A 19 -2.87 12.54 -17.38
CA PRO A 19 -3.88 12.99 -18.32
C PRO A 19 -3.91 12.13 -19.59
N ALA A 20 -2.76 11.80 -20.18
CA ALA A 20 -2.70 10.98 -21.39
C ALA A 20 -3.25 9.55 -21.18
N ILE A 21 -2.97 8.94 -20.03
CA ILE A 21 -3.52 7.62 -19.66
C ILE A 21 -5.04 7.69 -19.49
N ARG A 22 -5.55 8.71 -18.78
CA ARG A 22 -6.98 8.93 -18.60
C ARG A 22 -7.68 9.12 -19.95
N ASP A 23 -7.17 10.02 -20.77
CA ASP A 23 -7.77 10.37 -22.06
C ASP A 23 -7.75 9.16 -23.01
N GLU A 24 -6.69 8.34 -23.01
CA GLU A 24 -6.65 7.07 -23.77
C GLU A 24 -7.70 6.08 -23.27
N ALA A 25 -7.83 5.93 -21.95
CA ALA A 25 -8.80 5.01 -21.36
C ALA A 25 -10.25 5.42 -21.67
N GLU A 26 -10.55 6.72 -21.60
CA GLU A 26 -11.86 7.27 -21.98
C GLU A 26 -12.17 7.01 -23.46
N GLN A 27 -11.24 7.29 -24.36
CA GLN A 27 -11.40 7.04 -25.80
C GLN A 27 -11.63 5.56 -26.12
N ARG A 28 -11.00 4.66 -25.36
CA ARG A 28 -11.08 3.20 -25.56
C ARG A 28 -12.20 2.54 -24.76
N GLY A 29 -12.90 3.27 -23.89
CA GLY A 29 -13.91 2.72 -22.98
C GLY A 29 -13.32 1.70 -22.00
N ILE A 30 -12.08 1.88 -21.56
CA ILE A 30 -11.38 0.99 -20.63
C ILE A 30 -11.61 1.47 -19.19
N ASP A 31 -12.10 0.56 -18.33
CA ASP A 31 -12.16 0.82 -16.89
C ASP A 31 -10.74 0.79 -16.31
N THR A 32 -10.23 1.96 -15.92
CA THR A 32 -8.89 2.11 -15.35
C THR A 32 -8.79 1.57 -13.92
N ARG A 33 -9.90 1.31 -13.23
CA ARG A 33 -9.93 0.66 -11.90
C ARG A 33 -9.65 -0.84 -11.96
N ARG A 34 -9.52 -1.38 -13.18
CA ARG A 34 -9.09 -2.75 -13.43
C ARG A 34 -7.61 -2.78 -13.80
N ARG A 35 -6.76 -3.19 -12.86
CA ARG A 35 -5.29 -3.29 -13.07
C ARG A 35 -4.92 -4.04 -14.34
N ASP A 36 -5.58 -5.18 -14.61
CA ASP A 36 -5.36 -6.00 -15.81
C ASP A 36 -5.67 -5.27 -17.12
N ARG A 37 -6.59 -4.30 -17.10
CA ARG A 37 -6.94 -3.47 -18.25
C ARG A 37 -6.08 -2.22 -18.34
N PHE A 38 -5.77 -1.61 -17.20
CA PHE A 38 -4.93 -0.43 -17.09
C PHE A 38 -3.55 -0.64 -17.73
N VAL A 39 -2.88 -1.76 -17.42
CA VAL A 39 -1.54 -2.05 -17.94
C VAL A 39 -1.49 -2.31 -19.45
N LEU A 40 -2.64 -2.45 -20.11
CA LEU A 40 -2.76 -2.63 -21.57
C LEU A 40 -2.92 -1.29 -22.31
N LEU A 41 -2.95 -0.17 -21.60
CA LEU A 41 -2.95 1.17 -22.19
C LEU A 41 -1.53 1.49 -22.69
N GLY A 42 -1.44 2.05 -23.89
CA GLY A 42 -0.17 2.41 -24.51
C GLY A 42 0.58 3.47 -23.69
N ASN A 43 -0.15 4.47 -23.20
CA ASN A 43 0.41 5.54 -22.37
C ASN A 43 0.84 5.03 -20.98
N ALA A 44 0.18 4.00 -20.44
CA ALA A 44 0.62 3.36 -19.20
C ALA A 44 1.94 2.60 -19.42
N GLY A 45 2.06 1.88 -20.53
CA GLY A 45 3.32 1.22 -20.90
C GLY A 45 4.47 2.20 -21.20
N ALA A 46 4.17 3.38 -21.75
CA ALA A 46 5.16 4.43 -21.96
C ALA A 46 5.65 5.01 -20.62
N ALA A 47 4.73 5.39 -19.72
CA ALA A 47 5.07 5.89 -18.39
C ALA A 47 5.87 4.86 -17.57
N LEU A 48 5.48 3.57 -17.66
CA LEU A 48 6.20 2.50 -16.97
C LEU A 48 7.67 2.41 -17.40
N LYS A 49 7.94 2.54 -18.71
CA LYS A 49 9.32 2.51 -19.24
C LYS A 49 10.16 3.68 -18.74
N GLU A 50 9.57 4.84 -18.49
CA GLU A 50 10.26 6.01 -17.95
C GLU A 50 10.56 5.87 -16.44
N MET A 51 9.72 5.15 -15.70
CA MET A 51 9.90 4.93 -14.26
C MET A 51 10.95 3.88 -13.92
N ILE A 52 11.11 2.86 -14.78
CA ILE A 52 11.99 1.73 -14.51
C ILE A 52 13.45 2.15 -14.74
N PRO A 53 14.34 2.01 -13.73
CA PRO A 53 15.76 2.23 -13.93
C PRO A 53 16.36 1.32 -15.01
N ASP A 54 17.31 1.83 -15.80
CA ASP A 54 17.95 1.08 -16.90
C ASP A 54 18.61 -0.25 -16.43
N ASP A 55 19.04 -0.31 -15.18
CA ASP A 55 19.69 -1.47 -14.55
C ASP A 55 18.75 -2.31 -13.68
N ALA A 56 17.44 -2.00 -13.68
CA ALA A 56 16.46 -2.75 -12.92
C ALA A 56 16.33 -4.18 -13.45
N PRO A 57 16.25 -5.19 -12.56
CA PRO A 57 16.10 -6.56 -13.00
C PRO A 57 14.69 -6.80 -13.56
N PRO A 58 14.48 -7.81 -14.44
CA PRO A 58 13.19 -8.05 -15.09
C PRO A 58 12.00 -8.21 -14.13
N GLU A 59 12.23 -8.79 -12.96
CA GLU A 59 11.23 -8.95 -11.91
C GLU A 59 10.72 -7.63 -11.32
N ALA A 60 11.47 -6.52 -11.47
CA ALA A 60 11.06 -5.21 -11.00
C ALA A 60 9.90 -4.63 -11.84
N VAL A 61 9.74 -5.06 -13.10
CA VAL A 61 8.70 -4.53 -14.00
C VAL A 61 7.30 -4.64 -13.40
N GLU A 62 6.96 -5.79 -12.81
CA GLU A 62 5.64 -5.99 -12.19
C GLU A 62 5.45 -5.10 -10.94
N GLN A 63 6.50 -4.90 -10.15
CA GLN A 63 6.45 -4.03 -8.97
C GLN A 63 6.27 -2.56 -9.35
N TYR A 64 6.97 -2.10 -10.39
CA TYR A 64 6.80 -0.75 -10.93
C TYR A 64 5.46 -0.59 -11.64
N ALA A 65 4.92 -1.63 -12.29
CA ALA A 65 3.58 -1.60 -12.86
C ALA A 65 2.50 -1.48 -11.77
N ASP A 66 2.66 -2.18 -10.65
CA ASP A 66 1.79 -2.03 -9.48
C ASP A 66 1.94 -0.64 -8.85
N LEU A 67 3.16 -0.11 -8.72
CA LEU A 67 3.38 1.25 -8.23
C LEU A 67 2.74 2.31 -9.14
N LEU A 68 2.91 2.21 -10.46
CA LEU A 68 2.27 3.08 -11.46
C LEU A 68 0.75 3.02 -11.32
N TYR A 69 0.20 1.82 -11.19
CA TYR A 69 -1.24 1.62 -11.01
C TYR A 69 -1.75 2.26 -9.71
N HIS A 70 -1.07 2.01 -8.58
CA HIS A 70 -1.37 2.66 -7.30
C HIS A 70 -1.29 4.18 -7.37
N GLY A 71 -0.25 4.71 -8.03
CA GLY A 71 -0.07 6.14 -8.24
C GLY A 71 -1.18 6.78 -9.06
N TYR A 72 -1.59 6.12 -10.14
CA TYR A 72 -2.70 6.60 -10.97
C TYR A 72 -4.03 6.58 -10.21
N GLN A 73 -4.36 5.48 -9.50
CA GLN A 73 -5.57 5.43 -8.69
C GLN A 73 -5.57 6.52 -7.60
N PHE A 74 -4.45 6.68 -6.91
CA PHE A 74 -4.27 7.72 -5.91
C PHE A 74 -4.48 9.12 -6.51
N TRP A 75 -3.97 9.39 -7.71
CA TRP A 75 -4.16 10.66 -8.41
C TRP A 75 -5.63 10.90 -8.80
N ILE A 76 -6.29 9.95 -9.47
CA ILE A 76 -7.68 10.14 -9.91
C ILE A 76 -8.68 10.25 -8.75
N PHE A 77 -8.35 9.65 -7.60
CA PHE A 77 -9.16 9.72 -6.38
C PHE A 77 -8.71 10.83 -5.42
N GLY A 78 -7.98 11.84 -5.90
CA GLY A 78 -7.77 13.08 -5.16
C GLY A 78 -6.62 13.08 -4.14
N LYS A 79 -5.70 12.10 -4.23
CA LYS A 79 -4.44 12.06 -3.46
C LYS A 79 -4.64 12.07 -1.93
N HIS A 80 -5.63 11.34 -1.44
CA HIS A 80 -5.95 11.26 0.00
C HIS A 80 -4.83 10.60 0.81
N THR A 81 -4.12 11.40 1.61
CA THR A 81 -3.08 10.91 2.53
C THR A 81 -3.57 10.96 3.97
N PHE A 82 -3.41 9.86 4.70
CA PHE A 82 -3.69 9.76 6.12
C PHE A 82 -2.38 9.56 6.87
N GLU A 83 -1.96 10.57 7.64
CA GLU A 83 -0.78 10.50 8.49
C GLU A 83 -1.15 9.79 9.80
N LEU A 84 -0.61 8.60 10.04
CA LEU A 84 -0.83 7.88 11.28
C LEU A 84 0.17 8.39 12.33
N ASP A 85 -0.32 8.66 13.54
CA ASP A 85 0.54 9.01 14.66
C ASP A 85 1.13 7.76 15.33
N THR A 86 2.00 7.97 16.33
CA THR A 86 2.63 6.86 17.07
C THR A 86 1.60 6.06 17.89
N SER A 87 0.60 6.72 18.45
CA SER A 87 -0.43 6.08 19.28
C SER A 87 -1.32 5.15 18.45
N THR A 88 -1.75 5.60 17.26
CA THR A 88 -2.51 4.82 16.29
C THR A 88 -1.66 3.66 15.80
N THR A 89 -0.39 3.92 15.47
CA THR A 89 0.56 2.86 15.06
C THR A 89 0.72 1.79 16.15
N ASP A 90 0.82 2.18 17.42
CA ASP A 90 0.93 1.24 18.53
C ASP A 90 -0.36 0.41 18.71
N ARG A 91 -1.54 1.02 18.52
CA ARG A 91 -2.84 0.30 18.55
C ARG A 91 -2.94 -0.71 17.41
N ILE A 92 -2.76 -0.28 16.16
CA ILE A 92 -2.94 -1.16 14.98
C ILE A 92 -1.88 -2.26 14.88
N THR A 93 -0.74 -2.11 15.56
CA THR A 93 0.32 -3.14 15.64
C THR A 93 0.28 -3.96 16.93
N ALA A 94 -0.76 -3.80 17.76
CA ALA A 94 -0.94 -4.65 18.92
C ALA A 94 -1.16 -6.13 18.51
N PRO A 95 -0.75 -7.12 19.33
CA PRO A 95 -0.94 -8.54 19.00
C PRO A 95 -2.40 -8.92 18.76
N PHE A 96 -3.32 -8.21 19.39
CA PHE A 96 -4.77 -8.32 19.24
C PHE A 96 -5.36 -6.94 18.96
N TYR A 97 -6.39 -6.90 18.14
CA TYR A 97 -7.08 -5.66 17.78
C TYR A 97 -8.59 -5.90 17.69
N GLU A 98 -9.38 -5.03 18.32
CA GLU A 98 -10.83 -5.16 18.40
C GLU A 98 -11.51 -4.46 17.23
N PHE A 99 -12.41 -5.19 16.56
CA PHE A 99 -13.14 -4.68 15.40
C PHE A 99 -14.56 -4.22 15.73
N GLY A 100 -15.16 -4.67 16.84
CA GLY A 100 -16.57 -4.43 17.12
C GLY A 100 -17.47 -4.87 15.95
N ASP A 101 -18.53 -4.11 15.71
CA ASP A 101 -19.47 -4.31 14.60
C ASP A 101 -19.10 -3.47 13.36
N TRP A 102 -17.82 -3.16 13.16
CA TRP A 102 -17.36 -2.32 12.06
C TRP A 102 -17.62 -2.98 10.70
N LEU A 103 -18.21 -2.21 9.79
CA LEU A 103 -18.35 -2.55 8.38
C LEU A 103 -17.26 -1.82 7.60
N PHE A 104 -16.52 -2.56 6.77
CA PHE A 104 -15.42 -1.98 5.99
C PHE A 104 -15.90 -0.89 5.03
N THR A 105 -15.41 0.34 5.20
CA THR A 105 -15.78 1.50 4.38
C THR A 105 -14.56 2.31 3.94
N ALA A 106 -13.57 1.68 3.30
CA ALA A 106 -12.36 2.39 2.92
C ALA A 106 -12.56 3.39 1.76
N PRO A 107 -11.74 4.46 1.68
CA PRO A 107 -11.64 5.29 0.49
C PRO A 107 -11.19 4.44 -0.72
N PRO A 108 -11.64 4.76 -1.95
CA PRO A 108 -11.29 3.99 -3.15
C PRO A 108 -9.77 3.87 -3.37
N SER A 109 -9.04 4.94 -3.07
CA SER A 109 -7.58 4.92 -2.99
C SER A 109 -7.07 5.94 -1.99
N ALA A 110 -6.01 5.58 -1.27
CA ALA A 110 -5.35 6.45 -0.29
C ALA A 110 -3.88 6.08 -0.10
N TYR A 111 -3.13 6.97 0.54
CA TYR A 111 -1.79 6.70 1.07
C TYR A 111 -1.83 6.74 2.60
N LEU A 112 -1.48 5.63 3.23
CA LEU A 112 -1.34 5.51 4.67
C LEU A 112 0.11 5.82 5.04
N GLN A 113 0.38 7.01 5.58
CA GLN A 113 1.74 7.42 5.93
C GLN A 113 2.05 7.06 7.39
N PHE A 114 3.08 6.24 7.62
CA PHE A 114 3.46 5.79 8.95
C PHE A 114 4.45 6.74 9.64
N PRO A 115 4.50 6.76 10.98
CA PRO A 115 5.54 7.50 11.69
C PRO A 115 6.93 7.01 11.30
N ASN A 116 7.86 7.97 11.17
CA ASN A 116 9.20 7.69 10.69
C ASN A 116 9.90 6.62 11.56
N GLN A 117 10.48 5.61 10.91
CA GLN A 117 11.24 4.53 11.56
C GLN A 117 10.47 3.75 12.63
N ARG A 118 9.12 3.75 12.64
CA ARG A 118 8.33 2.92 13.57
C ARG A 118 8.10 1.51 13.07
N ILE A 119 7.74 1.37 11.81
CA ILE A 119 7.47 0.09 11.17
C ILE A 119 8.64 -0.23 10.24
N TRP A 120 9.09 -1.47 10.28
CA TRP A 120 10.19 -1.98 9.46
C TRP A 120 9.77 -3.27 8.76
N ALA A 121 10.26 -3.50 7.56
CA ALA A 121 10.01 -4.74 6.82
C ALA A 121 11.20 -5.06 5.93
N ARG A 122 11.12 -6.17 5.19
CA ARG A 122 12.10 -6.58 4.20
C ARG A 122 11.37 -7.21 3.02
N VAL A 123 11.94 -7.05 1.83
CA VAL A 123 11.34 -7.57 0.59
C VAL A 123 11.49 -9.09 0.44
N ALA A 124 12.48 -9.68 1.12
CA ALA A 124 12.76 -11.11 1.14
C ALA A 124 13.41 -11.52 2.47
N ALA A 125 13.45 -12.82 2.77
CA ALA A 125 13.95 -13.34 4.04
C ALA A 125 15.46 -13.10 4.27
N ASP A 126 16.23 -12.91 3.20
CA ASP A 126 17.66 -12.63 3.18
C ASP A 126 17.98 -11.13 2.97
N ALA A 127 16.97 -10.33 2.60
CA ALA A 127 17.13 -8.89 2.44
C ALA A 127 17.25 -8.16 3.79
N PRO A 128 17.99 -7.03 3.85
CA PRO A 128 18.05 -6.20 5.04
C PRO A 128 16.68 -5.61 5.39
N TYR A 129 16.46 -5.32 6.67
CA TYR A 129 15.30 -4.56 7.09
C TYR A 129 15.44 -3.10 6.65
N GLU A 130 14.35 -2.57 6.09
CA GLU A 130 14.20 -1.18 5.69
C GLU A 130 13.00 -0.55 6.42
N PRO A 131 13.07 0.74 6.79
CA PRO A 131 11.96 1.42 7.42
C PRO A 131 10.82 1.57 6.40
N ALA A 132 9.59 1.33 6.83
CA ALA A 132 8.40 1.60 6.04
C ALA A 132 8.06 3.08 6.09
N ASP A 133 7.89 3.71 4.91
CA ASP A 133 7.36 5.07 4.83
C ASP A 133 5.83 5.04 5.03
N GLY A 134 5.18 4.13 4.32
CA GLY A 134 3.73 4.05 4.26
C GLY A 134 3.25 3.03 3.24
N CYS A 135 1.95 3.03 2.98
CA CYS A 135 1.31 2.07 2.08
C CYS A 135 0.30 2.76 1.17
N PHE A 136 0.43 2.58 -0.15
CA PHE A 136 -0.67 2.89 -1.06
C PHE A 136 -1.73 1.81 -0.94
N VAL A 137 -2.97 2.22 -0.87
CA VAL A 137 -4.13 1.34 -0.75
C VAL A 137 -5.09 1.64 -1.87
N ILE A 138 -5.66 0.57 -2.45
CA ILE A 138 -6.83 0.62 -3.30
C ILE A 138 -7.83 -0.35 -2.71
N ALA A 139 -9.05 0.13 -2.47
CA ALA A 139 -10.16 -0.68 -2.02
C ALA A 139 -11.33 -0.44 -2.98
N ASP A 140 -11.67 -1.42 -3.81
CA ASP A 140 -12.72 -1.26 -4.82
C ASP A 140 -13.64 -2.48 -4.86
N GLY A 141 -14.91 -2.24 -5.17
CA GLY A 141 -15.93 -3.25 -5.43
C GLY A 141 -16.13 -3.54 -6.91
N THR A 142 -15.20 -3.16 -7.79
CA THR A 142 -15.28 -3.45 -9.23
C THR A 142 -15.29 -4.95 -9.48
N GLU A 143 -16.47 -5.48 -9.80
CA GLU A 143 -16.72 -6.90 -10.05
C GLU A 143 -15.78 -7.49 -11.13
N PRO A 144 -15.00 -8.54 -10.83
CA PRO A 144 -14.60 -9.54 -11.79
C PRO A 144 -15.71 -10.59 -11.97
N ALA A 145 -16.56 -10.78 -10.94
CA ALA A 145 -17.70 -11.69 -10.90
C ALA A 145 -18.74 -11.23 -9.85
N PRO A 146 -20.03 -11.59 -9.99
CA PRO A 146 -21.02 -11.44 -8.92
C PRO A 146 -20.55 -12.14 -7.65
N ASP A 147 -20.80 -11.55 -6.48
CA ASP A 147 -20.40 -12.04 -5.14
C ASP A 147 -18.88 -12.02 -4.82
N ALA A 148 -18.05 -11.34 -5.62
CA ALA A 148 -16.59 -11.27 -5.40
C ALA A 148 -16.16 -10.47 -4.15
N GLY A 149 -17.09 -9.73 -3.52
CA GLY A 149 -16.80 -8.88 -2.37
C GLY A 149 -16.03 -7.61 -2.75
N MET A 150 -15.13 -7.17 -1.88
CA MET A 150 -14.21 -6.06 -2.11
C MET A 150 -12.81 -6.56 -2.42
N HIS A 151 -12.13 -5.84 -3.31
CA HIS A 151 -10.74 -6.04 -3.68
C HIS A 151 -9.85 -5.05 -2.93
N LEU A 152 -8.94 -5.55 -2.12
CA LEU A 152 -7.91 -4.75 -1.47
C LEU A 152 -6.57 -5.00 -2.13
N ARG A 153 -5.93 -3.93 -2.60
CA ARG A 153 -4.54 -3.93 -3.04
C ARG A 153 -3.76 -2.99 -2.14
N ALA A 154 -2.62 -3.44 -1.68
CA ALA A 154 -1.73 -2.67 -0.82
C ALA A 154 -0.31 -2.74 -1.38
N GLN A 155 0.35 -1.59 -1.46
CA GLN A 155 1.74 -1.47 -1.87
C GLN A 155 2.52 -0.78 -0.76
N LEU A 156 3.20 -1.57 0.06
CA LEU A 156 4.08 -1.07 1.12
C LEU A 156 5.35 -0.52 0.49
N VAL A 157 5.72 0.71 0.88
CA VAL A 157 6.91 1.39 0.41
C VAL A 157 7.96 1.43 1.51
N LEU A 158 9.15 0.92 1.21
CA LEU A 158 10.26 0.78 2.13
C LEU A 158 11.47 1.58 1.66
N GLY A 159 12.23 2.10 2.63
CA GLY A 159 13.55 2.65 2.37
C GLY A 159 13.55 3.98 1.61
N LEU A 160 12.42 4.72 1.60
CA LEU A 160 12.34 6.04 0.99
C LEU A 160 13.36 6.99 1.61
N ARG A 161 14.22 7.58 0.78
CA ARG A 161 15.21 8.57 1.20
C ARG A 161 15.41 9.61 0.11
N ALA A 162 15.62 10.86 0.50
CA ALA A 162 15.88 11.96 -0.44
C ALA A 162 17.22 11.82 -1.20
N ASP A 163 18.18 11.05 -0.64
CA ASP A 163 19.53 10.88 -1.18
C ASP A 163 19.72 9.56 -1.96
N ARG A 164 18.68 8.74 -2.12
CA ARG A 164 18.74 7.45 -2.82
C ARG A 164 17.71 7.43 -3.96
N ALA A 165 18.15 7.03 -5.14
CA ALA A 165 17.24 6.71 -6.23
C ALA A 165 16.55 5.36 -5.94
N GLY A 166 15.22 5.37 -5.91
CA GLY A 166 14.39 4.17 -5.79
C GLY A 166 13.93 3.83 -4.39
N VAL A 167 13.00 2.88 -4.34
CA VAL A 167 12.34 2.36 -3.14
C VAL A 167 12.21 0.85 -3.25
N SER A 168 12.13 0.19 -2.11
CA SER A 168 11.78 -1.23 -2.02
C SER A 168 10.26 -1.36 -1.88
N LEU A 169 9.66 -2.32 -2.58
CA LEU A 169 8.21 -2.48 -2.70
C LEU A 169 7.78 -3.87 -2.22
N VAL A 170 6.75 -3.93 -1.36
CA VAL A 170 6.08 -5.18 -0.99
C VAL A 170 4.59 -5.07 -1.34
N SER A 171 4.16 -5.91 -2.28
CA SER A 171 2.80 -5.89 -2.81
C SER A 171 1.93 -6.94 -2.11
N TYR A 172 0.68 -6.58 -1.84
CA TYR A 172 -0.33 -7.45 -1.28
C TYR A 172 -1.65 -7.26 -2.01
N ARG A 173 -2.39 -8.36 -2.21
CA ARG A 173 -3.73 -8.34 -2.77
C ARG A 173 -4.60 -9.41 -2.13
N THR A 174 -5.84 -9.08 -1.88
CA THR A 174 -6.84 -9.99 -1.32
C THR A 174 -8.23 -9.58 -1.74
N ASP A 175 -9.14 -10.55 -1.71
CA ASP A 175 -10.56 -10.35 -1.94
C ASP A 175 -11.28 -10.79 -0.67
N PHE A 176 -12.24 -9.99 -0.20
CA PHE A 176 -12.97 -10.32 1.02
C PHE A 176 -14.42 -9.84 0.99
N ASP A 177 -15.22 -10.49 1.81
CA ASP A 177 -16.53 -10.01 2.21
C ASP A 177 -16.35 -8.85 3.22
N PRO A 178 -16.86 -7.64 2.93
CA PRO A 178 -16.74 -6.48 3.81
C PRO A 178 -17.25 -6.72 5.24
N GLU A 179 -18.21 -7.64 5.42
CA GLU A 179 -18.76 -7.99 6.74
C GLU A 179 -17.86 -8.96 7.52
N LYS A 180 -16.90 -9.63 6.84
CA LYS A 180 -16.04 -10.66 7.44
C LYS A 180 -14.58 -10.26 7.52
N VAL A 181 -14.22 -9.07 7.04
CA VAL A 181 -12.84 -8.58 6.96
C VAL A 181 -12.12 -8.58 8.32
N ALA A 182 -12.85 -8.37 9.41
CA ALA A 182 -12.33 -8.35 10.77
C ALA A 182 -11.57 -9.64 11.12
N SER A 183 -12.05 -10.79 10.63
CA SER A 183 -11.43 -12.09 10.89
C SER A 183 -10.02 -12.23 10.31
N LEU A 184 -9.72 -11.52 9.23
CA LEU A 184 -8.41 -11.50 8.59
C LEU A 184 -7.39 -10.69 9.40
N ALA A 185 -7.86 -9.62 10.04
CA ALA A 185 -7.01 -8.62 10.67
C ALA A 185 -6.95 -8.71 12.19
N GLN A 186 -7.85 -9.43 12.86
CA GLN A 186 -7.91 -9.49 14.32
C GLN A 186 -6.64 -10.09 14.95
N ARG A 187 -6.10 -11.14 14.33
CA ARG A 187 -4.91 -11.84 14.82
C ARG A 187 -4.07 -12.38 13.64
N PRO A 188 -3.22 -11.53 13.05
CA PRO A 188 -2.37 -11.96 11.95
C PRO A 188 -1.44 -13.09 12.37
N TRP A 189 -1.05 -13.93 11.42
CA TRP A 189 -0.25 -15.12 11.69
C TRP A 189 1.26 -14.84 11.63
N ARG A 190 2.00 -15.49 12.54
CA ARG A 190 3.47 -15.56 12.57
C ARG A 190 3.90 -16.87 13.25
N GLU A 191 4.87 -17.58 12.66
CA GLU A 191 5.25 -18.96 13.03
C GLU A 191 5.79 -19.10 14.46
N ASP A 192 6.69 -18.20 14.88
CA ASP A 192 7.45 -18.35 16.14
C ASP A 192 7.45 -17.09 17.03
N ALA A 193 6.58 -16.12 16.78
CA ALA A 193 6.51 -14.92 17.61
C ALA A 193 5.13 -14.28 17.59
N GLU A 194 4.89 -13.37 18.53
CA GLU A 194 3.69 -12.52 18.48
C GLU A 194 3.69 -11.65 17.22
N PRO A 195 2.52 -11.33 16.67
CA PRO A 195 2.46 -10.49 15.49
C PRO A 195 3.04 -9.10 15.75
N PHE A 196 3.69 -8.53 14.73
CA PHE A 196 4.39 -7.25 14.76
C PHE A 196 5.54 -7.13 15.77
N SER A 197 5.88 -8.20 16.49
CA SER A 197 7.02 -8.22 17.42
C SER A 197 8.32 -7.89 16.68
N ASN A 198 9.22 -7.16 17.33
CA ASN A 198 10.44 -6.68 16.71
C ASN A 198 11.45 -7.81 16.43
N SER A 199 11.81 -8.00 15.16
CA SER A 199 12.87 -8.92 14.75
C SER A 199 14.26 -8.28 14.58
N ILE A 200 14.39 -6.95 14.74
CA ILE A 200 15.68 -6.24 14.54
C ILE A 200 16.49 -6.22 15.85
N PRO A 201 17.75 -6.68 15.86
CA PRO A 201 18.60 -6.58 17.04
C PRO A 201 18.69 -5.14 17.58
N GLY A 202 18.39 -4.96 18.88
CA GLY A 202 18.35 -3.64 19.53
C GLY A 202 17.14 -2.77 19.22
N GLY A 203 16.24 -3.17 18.31
CA GLY A 203 15.04 -2.43 17.93
C GLY A 203 14.01 -2.27 19.06
N HIS A 204 13.98 -3.20 20.02
CA HIS A 204 13.08 -3.14 21.17
C HIS A 204 13.27 -1.87 22.02
N LYS A 205 14.51 -1.39 22.19
CA LYS A 205 14.79 -0.16 22.96
C LYS A 205 14.25 1.09 22.29
N LYS A 206 14.02 1.01 20.98
CA LYS A 206 13.48 2.10 20.17
C LYS A 206 11.99 1.94 19.91
N GLY A 207 11.36 0.84 20.35
CA GLY A 207 9.95 0.55 20.11
C GLY A 207 9.61 0.28 18.65
N PHE A 208 10.50 -0.37 17.91
CA PHE A 208 10.23 -0.75 16.53
C PHE A 208 9.19 -1.89 16.44
N ARG A 209 8.43 -1.89 15.37
CA ARG A 209 7.56 -2.99 14.94
C ARG A 209 8.10 -3.54 13.63
N THR A 210 7.98 -4.84 13.41
CA THR A 210 8.37 -5.44 12.12
C THR A 210 7.20 -6.15 11.47
N ILE A 211 7.04 -5.96 10.16
CA ILE A 211 6.18 -6.80 9.31
C ILE A 211 7.06 -7.93 8.78
N ALA A 212 6.66 -9.17 9.06
CA ALA A 212 7.37 -10.38 8.67
C ALA A 212 6.54 -11.26 7.74
N THR A 213 5.21 -11.14 7.76
CA THR A 213 4.29 -11.94 6.93
C THR A 213 3.35 -11.06 6.11
N THR A 214 2.77 -11.62 5.05
CA THR A 214 1.72 -10.96 4.28
C THR A 214 0.45 -10.75 5.10
N SER A 215 0.11 -11.69 5.99
CA SER A 215 -1.01 -11.56 6.94
C SER A 215 -0.83 -10.35 7.87
N GLU A 216 0.40 -10.00 8.25
CA GLU A 216 0.66 -8.79 9.04
C GLU A 216 0.50 -7.51 8.23
N LEU A 217 0.89 -7.50 6.95
CA LEU A 217 0.64 -6.36 6.07
C LEU A 217 -0.86 -6.18 5.83
N GLU A 218 -1.59 -7.27 5.59
CA GLU A 218 -3.06 -7.28 5.50
C GLU A 218 -3.70 -6.67 6.75
N ALA A 219 -3.35 -7.21 7.92
CA ALA A 219 -3.90 -6.75 9.19
C ALA A 219 -3.55 -5.28 9.45
N LEU A 220 -2.33 -4.85 9.17
CA LEU A 220 -1.92 -3.46 9.35
C LEU A 220 -2.79 -2.51 8.52
N VAL A 221 -3.00 -2.82 7.25
CA VAL A 221 -3.80 -1.99 6.33
C VAL A 221 -5.26 -1.96 6.76
N ILE A 222 -5.87 -3.11 7.03
CA ILE A 222 -7.28 -3.18 7.45
C ILE A 222 -7.51 -2.43 8.77
N ARG A 223 -6.62 -2.60 9.76
CA ARG A 223 -6.73 -1.90 11.05
C ARG A 223 -6.54 -0.39 10.89
N ALA A 224 -5.60 0.05 10.05
CA ALA A 224 -5.42 1.47 9.77
C ALA A 224 -6.65 2.10 9.11
N LEU A 225 -7.27 1.40 8.15
CA LEU A 225 -8.49 1.86 7.49
C LEU A 225 -9.66 1.97 8.48
N LYS A 226 -9.78 1.04 9.43
CA LYS A 226 -10.79 1.17 10.50
C LYS A 226 -10.60 2.43 11.33
N GLU A 227 -9.38 2.71 11.79
CA GLU A 227 -9.09 3.91 12.59
C GLU A 227 -9.40 5.20 11.81
N ILE A 228 -9.20 5.19 10.50
CA ILE A 228 -9.54 6.30 9.60
C ILE A 228 -11.06 6.45 9.49
N ASP A 229 -11.78 5.36 9.24
CA ASP A 229 -13.24 5.35 9.07
C ASP A 229 -13.98 5.82 10.33
N GLU A 230 -13.47 5.47 11.52
CA GLU A 230 -14.03 5.89 12.80
C GLU A 230 -13.63 7.31 13.21
N GLY A 231 -12.74 7.96 12.44
CA GLY A 231 -12.24 9.31 12.73
C GLY A 231 -11.25 9.36 13.90
N GLU A 232 -10.65 8.23 14.26
CA GLU A 232 -9.65 8.12 15.32
C GLU A 232 -8.21 8.39 14.83
N ALA A 233 -8.02 8.48 13.50
CA ALA A 233 -6.74 8.73 12.85
C ALA A 233 -6.72 10.05 12.04
N VAL A 234 -6.78 11.21 12.73
CA VAL A 234 -6.40 12.53 12.20
C VAL A 234 -5.84 13.42 13.30
#